data_AF-A0A3L6FMH0-F1
#
_entry.id   AF-A0A3L6FMH0-F1
#
_cell.length_a   1.000
_cell.length_b   1.000
_cell.length_c   1.000
_cell.angle_alpha   90.00
_cell.angle_beta   90.00
_cell.angle_gamma   90.00
#
_symmetry.space_group_name_H-M   'P 1'
#
loop_
_entity.id
_entity.type
_entity.pdbx_description
1 polymer ?
#
loop_
_entity_poly.entity_id
_entity_poly.type
_entity_poly.pdbx_seq_one_letter_code
_entity_poly.pdbx_strand_id
1 'polypeptide(L)'
;MVPPTATAMPVFLSAAPPPFSTRRRRSRLPAISASLSPSPSSSEEPLLVRAARGEDGLPRPPAWMMRQAGRYMAEYQALAKRHPSFRERSENTDLIVEITLQPWRAFAPDGVILFSDILTPLPAIGVPFDISDSKGPVIQSPVRSEGQVRELVPIDLDMLQFVGESLKILRNEIVNRIKKECPHVPLVLYINGNGGLLERMKDTRVDVIGLDWTVDMADGRKRLGNGISVQGNVDPAFLFSPLPVLTDEIRRVVKAAGTKGHILNLGHGVLQKTPEEAVAHFFDVTRSLRYDTHFQGSVAEGLQPVA
;
A
#
# COMPACT_ATOMS: atom_id res chain seq x y z
N MET A 1 -50.00 -36.82 43.77
CA MET A 1 -49.78 -35.51 43.14
C MET A 1 -49.08 -34.62 44.17
N VAL A 2 -47.75 -34.55 44.09
CA VAL A 2 -46.84 -33.74 44.93
C VAL A 2 -45.74 -33.24 43.97
N PRO A 3 -45.39 -31.94 43.94
CA PRO A 3 -44.64 -31.35 42.84
C PRO A 3 -43.12 -31.65 42.92
N PRO A 4 -42.37 -31.51 41.81
CA PRO A 4 -40.94 -31.74 41.81
C PRO A 4 -40.16 -30.58 42.45
N THR A 5 -39.08 -30.96 43.12
CA THR A 5 -38.11 -30.14 43.84
C THR A 5 -37.34 -29.20 42.89
N ALA A 6 -37.33 -27.89 43.19
CA ALA A 6 -36.50 -26.91 42.51
C ALA A 6 -35.04 -27.01 43.00
N THR A 7 -34.12 -27.35 42.11
CA THR A 7 -32.67 -27.26 42.38
C THR A 7 -32.22 -25.82 42.19
N ALA A 8 -31.73 -25.19 43.25
CA ALA A 8 -31.15 -23.85 43.20
C ALA A 8 -29.79 -23.87 42.45
N MET A 9 -29.66 -23.05 41.41
CA MET A 9 -28.36 -22.75 40.78
C MET A 9 -27.66 -21.65 41.58
N PRO A 10 -26.33 -21.72 41.83
CA PRO A 10 -25.62 -20.66 42.50
C PRO A 10 -25.40 -19.47 41.54
N VAL A 11 -25.82 -18.29 41.97
CA VAL A 11 -25.53 -17.00 41.32
C VAL A 11 -24.06 -16.67 41.59
N PHE A 12 -23.21 -16.74 40.56
CA PHE A 12 -21.88 -16.13 40.61
C PHE A 12 -22.03 -14.62 40.42
N LEU A 13 -21.90 -13.84 41.51
CA LEU A 13 -21.62 -12.41 41.41
C LEU A 13 -20.23 -12.23 40.80
N SER A 14 -20.18 -11.83 39.53
CA SER A 14 -18.95 -11.33 38.90
C SER A 14 -18.68 -9.91 39.41
N ALA A 15 -17.62 -9.74 40.20
CA ALA A 15 -17.15 -8.44 40.64
C ALA A 15 -16.59 -7.65 39.44
N ALA A 16 -17.03 -6.41 39.27
CA ALA A 16 -16.49 -5.49 38.26
C ALA A 16 -15.00 -5.19 38.53
N PRO A 17 -14.14 -5.10 37.49
CA PRO A 17 -12.74 -4.74 37.67
C PRO A 17 -12.60 -3.27 38.09
N PRO A 18 -11.58 -2.91 38.89
CA PRO A 18 -11.39 -1.55 39.36
C PRO A 18 -10.98 -0.59 38.22
N PRO A 19 -11.29 0.71 38.33
CA PRO A 19 -10.92 1.70 37.32
C PRO A 19 -9.40 1.91 37.29
N PHE A 20 -8.84 1.85 36.08
CA PHE A 20 -7.42 2.10 35.81
C PHE A 20 -7.06 3.57 36.10
N SER A 21 -6.23 3.79 37.12
CA SER A 21 -5.58 5.07 37.41
C SER A 21 -4.44 5.31 36.41
N THR A 22 -4.61 6.26 35.49
CA THR A 22 -3.56 6.66 34.55
C THR A 22 -2.59 7.63 35.21
N ARG A 23 -1.59 7.11 35.93
CA ARG A 23 -0.35 7.86 36.20
C ARG A 23 0.76 7.32 35.28
N ARG A 24 0.75 7.78 34.02
CA ARG A 24 1.83 7.50 33.05
C ARG A 24 3.15 8.09 33.57
N ARG A 25 4.03 7.24 34.08
CA ARG A 25 5.45 7.56 34.23
C ARG A 25 6.04 7.67 32.82
N ARG A 26 6.35 8.89 32.36
CA ARG A 26 7.15 9.11 31.15
C ARG A 26 8.56 8.54 31.40
N SER A 27 8.83 7.32 30.91
CA SER A 27 10.21 6.86 30.76
C SER A 27 10.84 7.66 29.61
N ARG A 28 11.75 8.59 29.93
CA ARG A 28 12.62 9.21 28.93
C ARG A 28 13.61 8.14 28.47
N LEU A 29 13.41 7.60 27.28
CA LEU A 29 14.47 6.93 26.54
C LEU A 29 15.42 8.00 25.97
N PRO A 30 16.72 7.69 25.79
CA PRO A 30 17.67 8.65 25.26
C PRO A 30 17.29 8.97 23.82
N ALA A 31 17.25 10.27 23.48
CA ALA A 31 17.03 10.73 22.13
C ALA A 31 18.08 10.09 21.21
N ILE A 32 17.65 9.29 20.24
CA ILE A 32 18.50 8.83 19.16
C ILE A 32 18.79 10.06 18.31
N SER A 33 19.87 10.77 18.64
CA SER A 33 20.45 11.80 17.78
C SER A 33 21.16 11.08 16.64
N ALA A 34 20.40 10.64 15.65
CA ALA A 34 20.97 10.37 14.34
C ALA A 34 21.48 11.72 13.81
N SER A 35 22.81 11.88 13.76
CA SER A 35 23.42 13.01 13.04
C SER A 35 23.08 12.81 11.55
N LEU A 36 21.99 13.42 11.12
CA LEU A 36 21.69 13.61 9.71
C LEU A 36 22.78 14.55 9.18
N SER A 37 23.80 13.97 8.55
CA SER A 37 24.65 14.74 7.63
C SER A 37 23.71 15.39 6.62
N PRO A 38 23.72 16.73 6.45
CA PRO A 38 22.88 17.35 5.45
C PRO A 38 23.30 16.83 4.08
N SER A 39 22.44 16.04 3.44
CA SER A 39 22.55 15.72 2.02
C SER A 39 22.43 17.03 1.22
N PRO A 40 23.12 17.11 0.07
CA PRO A 40 23.37 18.38 -0.61
C PRO A 40 22.05 19.06 -1.00
N SER A 41 22.09 20.38 -0.93
CA SER A 41 21.06 21.30 -1.40
C SER A 41 20.63 20.98 -2.85
N SER A 42 19.56 20.23 -3.01
CA SER A 42 18.76 20.30 -4.24
C SER A 42 17.40 20.81 -3.84
N SER A 43 17.06 21.99 -4.33
CA SER A 43 15.72 22.55 -4.31
C SER A 43 14.76 21.81 -5.25
N GLU A 44 15.15 20.62 -5.74
CA GLU A 44 14.36 19.81 -6.64
C GLU A 44 13.46 18.86 -5.85
N GLU A 45 12.19 18.84 -6.22
CA GLU A 45 11.23 17.93 -5.61
C GLU A 45 11.58 16.46 -5.91
N PRO A 46 11.23 15.52 -5.00
CA PRO A 46 11.54 14.10 -5.18
C PRO A 46 10.97 13.53 -6.48
N LEU A 47 11.72 12.61 -7.12
CA LEU A 47 11.35 11.98 -8.39
C LEU A 47 9.95 11.34 -8.37
N LEU A 48 9.57 10.71 -7.25
CA LEU A 48 8.24 10.13 -7.05
C LEU A 48 7.12 11.18 -7.18
N VAL A 49 7.30 12.36 -6.56
CA VAL A 49 6.31 13.44 -6.57
C VAL A 49 6.17 14.01 -7.98
N ARG A 50 7.30 14.24 -8.65
CA ARG A 50 7.35 14.74 -10.03
C ARG A 50 6.69 13.76 -11.01
N ALA A 51 6.96 12.46 -10.88
CA ALA A 51 6.30 11.42 -11.67
C ALA A 51 4.80 11.34 -11.38
N ALA A 52 4.38 11.44 -10.11
CA ALA A 52 2.97 11.44 -9.76
C ALA A 52 2.20 12.60 -10.43
N ARG A 53 2.83 13.78 -10.53
CA ARG A 53 2.29 14.95 -11.24
C ARG A 53 2.34 14.84 -12.76
N GLY A 54 2.97 13.80 -13.29
CA GLY A 54 3.11 13.59 -14.73
C GLY A 54 4.08 14.58 -15.37
N GLU A 55 5.14 14.99 -14.68
CA GLU A 55 6.17 15.84 -15.27
C GLU A 55 6.92 15.13 -16.42
N ASP A 56 7.33 15.91 -17.41
CA ASP A 56 8.18 15.44 -18.52
C ASP A 56 9.67 15.51 -18.16
N GLY A 57 10.51 14.86 -18.96
CA GLY A 57 11.97 14.97 -18.83
C GLY A 57 12.55 14.28 -17.60
N LEU A 58 11.80 13.37 -16.98
CA LEU A 58 12.35 12.53 -15.91
C LEU A 58 13.48 11.65 -16.48
N PRO A 59 14.52 11.34 -15.69
CA PRO A 59 15.63 10.52 -16.19
C PRO A 59 15.27 9.03 -16.24
N ARG A 60 14.35 8.58 -15.38
CA ARG A 60 13.94 7.17 -15.18
C ARG A 60 12.60 7.11 -14.43
N PRO A 61 11.90 5.96 -14.38
CA PRO A 61 10.77 5.82 -13.48
C PRO A 61 11.27 5.79 -12.02
N PRO A 62 10.59 6.49 -11.07
CA PRO A 62 10.76 6.21 -9.66
C PRO A 62 10.15 4.84 -9.31
N ALA A 63 10.69 4.19 -8.27
CA ALA A 63 10.11 2.96 -7.75
C ALA A 63 10.00 2.89 -6.23
N TRP A 64 8.96 2.20 -5.79
CA TRP A 64 8.76 1.70 -4.44
C TRP A 64 7.96 0.39 -4.52
N MET A 65 7.80 -0.33 -3.41
CA MET A 65 7.02 -1.57 -3.39
C MET A 65 5.90 -1.54 -2.34
N MET A 66 4.70 -1.95 -2.72
CA MET A 66 3.66 -2.25 -1.74
C MET A 66 4.15 -3.36 -0.79
N ARG A 67 3.89 -3.19 0.53
CA ARG A 67 4.43 -4.08 1.59
C ARG A 67 5.97 -4.15 1.62
N GLN A 68 6.66 -3.08 1.21
CA GLN A 68 8.13 -2.97 1.29
C GLN A 68 8.70 -3.24 2.68
N ALA A 69 7.98 -2.86 3.75
CA ALA A 69 8.30 -3.27 5.11
C ALA A 69 7.41 -4.46 5.46
N GLY A 70 7.99 -5.65 5.61
CA GLY A 70 7.17 -6.84 5.80
C GLY A 70 7.94 -8.13 6.02
N ARG A 71 7.17 -9.21 6.13
CA ARG A 71 7.64 -10.54 6.56
C ARG A 71 8.70 -11.19 5.68
N TYR A 72 8.99 -10.67 4.49
CA TYR A 72 10.09 -11.17 3.67
C TYR A 72 11.46 -10.78 4.21
N MET A 73 11.56 -9.66 4.93
CA MET A 73 12.81 -9.16 5.49
C MET A 73 13.17 -9.89 6.79
N ALA A 74 14.40 -10.38 6.88
CA ALA A 74 14.94 -10.97 8.10
C ALA A 74 14.92 -9.97 9.28
N GLU A 75 15.21 -8.70 9.01
CA GLU A 75 15.19 -7.62 10.01
C GLU A 75 13.79 -7.40 10.60
N TYR A 76 12.76 -7.34 9.75
CA TYR A 76 11.36 -7.27 10.18
C TYR A 76 10.98 -8.49 11.01
N GLN A 77 11.37 -9.70 10.58
CA GLN A 77 11.08 -10.93 11.31
C GLN A 77 11.73 -10.93 12.70
N ALA A 78 12.98 -10.46 12.82
CA ALA A 78 13.68 -10.36 14.10
C ALA A 78 13.01 -9.33 15.03
N LEU A 79 12.54 -8.20 14.49
CA LEU A 79 11.74 -7.22 15.24
C LEU A 79 10.40 -7.82 15.69
N ALA A 80 9.69 -8.51 14.79
CA ALA A 80 8.41 -9.15 15.09
C ALA A 80 8.53 -10.25 16.16
N LYS A 81 9.67 -10.95 16.25
CA LYS A 81 9.94 -11.90 17.36
C LYS A 81 10.08 -11.22 18.71
N ARG A 82 10.64 -10.00 18.75
CA ARG A 82 10.80 -9.19 19.97
C ARG A 82 9.50 -8.48 20.36
N HIS A 83 8.70 -8.10 19.37
CA HIS A 83 7.40 -7.44 19.51
C HIS A 83 6.32 -8.28 18.82
N PRO A 84 5.91 -9.41 19.44
CA PRO A 84 5.03 -10.39 18.80
C PRO A 84 3.65 -9.81 18.45
N SER A 85 3.16 -8.87 19.25
CA SER A 85 1.90 -8.19 18.98
C SER A 85 2.02 -7.32 17.72
N PHE A 86 1.27 -7.67 16.67
CA PHE A 86 1.19 -6.83 15.49
C PHE A 86 0.60 -5.45 15.83
N ARG A 87 -0.39 -5.40 16.72
CA ARG A 87 -1.00 -4.17 17.20
C ARG A 87 0.00 -3.24 17.87
N GLU A 88 0.89 -3.80 18.72
CA GLU A 88 1.97 -3.02 19.32
C GLU A 88 2.85 -2.39 18.24
N ARG A 89 3.21 -3.17 17.20
CA ARG A 89 4.03 -2.69 16.09
C ARG A 89 3.33 -1.66 15.20
N SER A 90 2.00 -1.67 15.10
CA SER A 90 1.21 -0.75 14.27
C SER A 90 0.67 0.47 15.01
N GLU A 91 0.75 0.51 16.35
CA GLU A 91 0.28 1.62 17.18
C GLU A 91 1.40 2.31 17.99
N ASN A 92 2.58 1.70 18.12
CA ASN A 92 3.74 2.31 18.76
C ASN A 92 4.56 3.11 17.74
N THR A 93 4.64 4.43 17.92
CA THR A 93 5.35 5.35 17.02
C THR A 93 6.81 4.95 16.75
N ASP A 94 7.56 4.54 17.77
CA ASP A 94 8.96 4.16 17.61
C ASP A 94 9.10 2.90 16.73
N LEU A 95 8.22 1.91 16.94
CA LEU A 95 8.20 0.69 16.13
C LEU A 95 7.71 0.95 14.71
N ILE A 96 6.71 1.81 14.53
CA ILE A 96 6.21 2.23 13.22
C ILE A 96 7.35 2.87 12.41
N VAL A 97 8.06 3.84 13.00
CA VAL A 97 9.17 4.53 12.34
C VAL A 97 10.28 3.55 12.01
N GLU A 98 10.64 2.69 12.97
CA GLU A 98 11.69 1.69 12.78
C GLU A 98 11.35 0.75 11.62
N ILE A 99 10.17 0.12 11.64
CA ILE A 99 9.72 -0.79 10.58
C ILE A 99 9.63 -0.08 9.22
N THR A 100 9.11 1.16 9.20
CA THR A 100 8.99 1.97 7.98
C THR A 100 10.36 2.22 7.32
N LEU A 101 11.40 2.43 8.13
CA LEU A 101 12.74 2.77 7.64
C LEU A 101 13.61 1.56 7.27
N GLN A 102 13.24 0.33 7.62
CA GLN A 102 13.98 -0.88 7.23
C GLN A 102 14.21 -0.98 5.71
N PRO A 103 13.17 -0.97 4.85
CA PRO A 103 13.38 -1.03 3.40
C PRO A 103 14.09 0.21 2.85
N TRP A 104 13.94 1.38 3.50
CA TRP A 104 14.69 2.58 3.12
C TRP A 104 16.19 2.37 3.28
N ARG A 105 16.61 1.82 4.42
CA ARG A 105 18.02 1.50 4.70
C ARG A 105 18.55 0.37 3.82
N ALA A 106 17.74 -0.64 3.56
CA ALA A 106 18.15 -1.83 2.80
C ALA A 106 18.23 -1.58 1.29
N PHE A 107 17.29 -0.83 0.71
CA PHE A 107 17.10 -0.77 -0.75
C PHE A 107 17.01 0.64 -1.35
N ALA A 108 16.91 1.68 -0.51
CA ALA A 108 16.79 3.09 -0.94
C ALA A 108 15.75 3.32 -2.07
N PRO A 109 14.47 2.94 -1.89
CA PRO A 109 13.40 3.21 -2.85
C PRO A 109 13.16 4.71 -3.00
N ASP A 110 12.56 5.15 -4.12
CA ASP A 110 12.19 6.56 -4.34
C ASP A 110 10.97 7.00 -3.51
N GLY A 111 10.28 6.05 -2.87
CA GLY A 111 9.12 6.28 -2.02
C GLY A 111 9.16 5.42 -0.77
N VAL A 112 8.70 5.99 0.34
CA VAL A 112 8.54 5.29 1.62
C VAL A 112 7.07 5.39 2.05
N ILE A 113 6.46 4.24 2.31
CA ILE A 113 5.09 4.17 2.82
C ILE A 113 5.11 3.90 4.33
N LEU A 114 4.31 4.65 5.08
CA LEU A 114 4.16 4.48 6.53
C LEU A 114 3.66 3.08 6.86
N PHE A 115 4.33 2.40 7.79
CA PHE A 115 3.83 1.16 8.36
C PHE A 115 2.64 1.45 9.28
N SER A 116 1.43 1.17 8.81
CA SER A 116 0.21 1.28 9.58
C SER A 116 -0.78 0.22 9.10
N ASP A 117 -1.70 -0.18 9.97
CA ASP A 117 -2.75 -1.11 9.60
C ASP A 117 -3.94 -0.35 9.02
N ILE A 118 -4.46 -0.83 7.90
CA ILE A 118 -5.63 -0.20 7.28
C ILE A 118 -6.88 -0.36 8.16
N LEU A 119 -6.90 -1.37 9.04
CA LEU A 119 -7.99 -1.62 9.98
C LEU A 119 -7.84 -0.87 11.30
N THR A 120 -6.77 -0.09 11.52
CA THR A 120 -6.60 0.76 12.71
C THR A 120 -7.84 1.64 13.03
N PRO A 121 -8.63 2.12 12.05
CA PRO A 121 -9.87 2.85 12.34
C PRO A 121 -11.05 1.98 12.84
N LEU A 122 -11.06 0.65 12.63
CA LEU A 122 -12.23 -0.20 12.96
C LEU A 122 -12.64 -0.16 14.45
N PRO A 123 -11.71 -0.19 15.43
CA PRO A 123 -12.06 -0.06 16.83
C PRO A 123 -12.70 1.30 17.15
N ALA A 124 -12.31 2.36 16.43
CA ALA A 124 -12.87 3.71 16.62
C ALA A 124 -14.34 3.81 16.16
N ILE A 125 -14.80 2.88 15.32
CA ILE A 125 -16.19 2.78 14.87
C ILE A 125 -16.93 1.58 15.51
N GLY A 126 -16.38 1.03 16.62
CA GLY A 126 -17.05 -0.01 17.41
C GLY A 126 -16.85 -1.45 16.91
N VAL A 127 -15.95 -1.69 15.95
CA VAL A 127 -15.66 -3.03 15.42
C VAL A 127 -14.31 -3.51 15.97
N PRO A 128 -14.27 -4.26 17.07
CA PRO A 128 -13.04 -4.84 17.58
C PRO A 128 -12.55 -5.94 16.64
N PHE A 129 -11.24 -5.97 16.40
CA PHE A 129 -10.57 -7.03 15.66
C PHE A 129 -9.23 -7.36 16.32
N ASP A 130 -8.78 -8.58 16.11
CA ASP A 130 -7.42 -9.03 16.45
C ASP A 130 -6.67 -9.43 15.20
N ILE A 131 -5.35 -9.55 15.26
CA ILE A 131 -4.55 -10.09 14.16
C ILE A 131 -3.91 -11.40 14.61
N SER A 132 -4.27 -12.47 13.91
CA SER A 132 -3.66 -13.78 14.03
C SER A 132 -2.46 -13.90 13.10
N ASP A 133 -1.35 -14.47 13.59
CA ASP A 133 -0.14 -14.70 12.80
C ASP A 133 -0.37 -15.61 11.57
N SER A 134 -1.33 -16.55 11.67
CA SER A 134 -1.65 -17.49 10.60
C SER A 134 -2.85 -17.08 9.76
N LYS A 135 -3.82 -16.36 10.33
CA LYS A 135 -5.09 -16.03 9.66
C LYS A 135 -5.24 -14.56 9.25
N GLY A 136 -4.35 -13.67 9.69
CA GLY A 136 -4.50 -12.22 9.48
C GLY A 136 -5.57 -11.64 10.40
N PRO A 137 -6.24 -10.53 10.01
CA PRO A 137 -7.25 -9.90 10.86
C PRO A 137 -8.45 -10.83 11.08
N VAL A 138 -8.80 -11.03 12.34
CA VAL A 138 -9.93 -11.81 12.83
C VAL A 138 -10.90 -10.85 13.51
N ILE A 139 -12.05 -10.64 12.89
CA ILE A 139 -13.16 -9.92 13.49
C ILE A 139 -13.89 -10.91 14.41
N GLN A 140 -13.89 -10.64 15.71
CA GLN A 140 -14.40 -11.58 16.73
C GLN A 140 -15.90 -11.84 16.60
N SER A 141 -16.67 -10.80 16.25
CA SER A 141 -18.11 -10.87 16.03
C SER A 141 -18.44 -10.41 14.61
N PRO A 142 -18.26 -11.28 13.60
CA PRO A 142 -18.68 -10.96 12.25
C PRO A 142 -20.18 -10.66 12.24
N VAL A 143 -20.58 -9.62 11.51
CA VAL A 143 -21.98 -9.30 11.30
C VAL A 143 -22.63 -10.46 10.55
N ARG A 144 -23.64 -11.10 11.16
CA ARG A 144 -24.31 -12.31 10.65
C ARG A 144 -25.83 -12.22 10.65
N SER A 145 -26.41 -11.15 11.19
CA SER A 145 -27.85 -10.96 11.21
C SER A 145 -28.23 -9.54 10.82
N GLU A 146 -29.44 -9.40 10.28
CA GLU A 146 -30.02 -8.12 9.89
C GLU A 146 -30.12 -7.14 11.07
N GLY A 147 -30.32 -7.64 12.30
CA GLY A 147 -30.32 -6.83 13.51
C GLY A 147 -28.96 -6.19 13.82
N GLN A 148 -27.85 -6.92 13.62
CA GLN A 148 -26.49 -6.39 13.77
C GLN A 148 -26.13 -5.38 12.67
N VAL A 149 -26.74 -5.50 11.49
CA VAL A 149 -26.59 -4.51 10.40
C VAL A 149 -27.30 -3.20 10.76
N ARG A 150 -28.46 -3.25 11.42
CA ARG A 150 -29.26 -2.07 11.81
C ARG A 150 -28.64 -1.21 12.92
N GLU A 151 -27.69 -1.75 13.68
CA GLU A 151 -26.90 -0.99 14.69
C GLU A 151 -25.74 -0.20 14.06
N LEU A 152 -25.44 -0.41 12.77
CA LEU A 152 -24.46 0.35 12.02
C LEU A 152 -25.10 1.64 11.46
N VAL A 153 -24.34 2.73 11.42
CA VAL A 153 -24.74 3.98 10.74
C VAL A 153 -24.61 3.84 9.20
N PRO A 154 -25.43 4.52 8.39
CA PRO A 154 -25.74 4.07 7.03
C PRO A 154 -24.65 4.28 5.97
N ILE A 155 -24.45 3.27 5.11
CA ILE A 155 -24.08 3.38 3.69
C ILE A 155 -25.04 2.47 2.90
N ASP A 156 -25.56 2.93 1.76
CA ASP A 156 -26.58 2.25 0.93
C ASP A 156 -26.00 1.63 -0.37
N LEU A 157 -26.56 0.50 -0.77
CA LEU A 157 -25.94 -0.63 -1.44
C LEU A 157 -26.80 -1.17 -2.60
N ASP A 158 -27.06 -0.39 -3.65
CA ASP A 158 -27.66 -0.90 -4.91
C ASP A 158 -26.62 -1.34 -6.00
N MET A 159 -25.34 -1.44 -5.63
CA MET A 159 -24.43 -2.59 -5.90
C MET A 159 -23.92 -2.95 -7.32
N LEU A 160 -23.46 -1.96 -8.10
CA LEU A 160 -22.09 -1.87 -8.72
C LEU A 160 -21.94 -0.58 -9.55
N GLN A 161 -23.04 0.15 -9.73
CA GLN A 161 -23.02 1.61 -9.91
C GLN A 161 -22.40 2.33 -8.70
N PHE A 162 -22.40 1.70 -7.51
CA PHE A 162 -21.79 2.22 -6.27
C PHE A 162 -20.28 2.47 -6.38
N VAL A 163 -19.52 1.79 -7.24
CA VAL A 163 -18.09 2.12 -7.32
C VAL A 163 -17.94 3.53 -7.88
N GLY A 164 -18.69 3.88 -8.93
CA GLY A 164 -18.67 5.26 -9.45
C GLY A 164 -19.17 6.30 -8.44
N GLU A 165 -20.21 6.00 -7.66
CA GLU A 165 -20.74 6.91 -6.65
C GLU A 165 -19.89 6.98 -5.38
N SER A 166 -19.37 5.86 -4.88
CA SER A 166 -18.37 5.82 -3.82
C SER A 166 -17.09 6.52 -4.24
N LEU A 167 -16.67 6.41 -5.50
CA LEU A 167 -15.56 7.18 -6.06
C LEU A 167 -15.90 8.69 -6.14
N LYS A 168 -17.15 9.08 -6.42
CA LYS A 168 -17.62 10.48 -6.33
C LYS A 168 -17.68 10.97 -4.88
N ILE A 169 -18.10 10.14 -3.93
CA ILE A 169 -18.13 10.45 -2.49
C ILE A 169 -16.70 10.57 -1.97
N LEU A 170 -15.82 9.60 -2.27
CA LEU A 170 -14.39 9.67 -1.98
C LEU A 170 -13.77 10.92 -2.57
N ARG A 171 -14.15 11.28 -3.81
CA ARG A 171 -13.72 12.54 -4.39
C ARG A 171 -14.19 13.73 -3.54
N ASN A 172 -15.46 13.79 -3.19
CA ASN A 172 -16.02 14.95 -2.48
C ASN A 172 -15.55 15.06 -1.03
N GLU A 173 -15.46 13.94 -0.32
CA GLU A 173 -15.13 13.89 1.10
C GLU A 173 -13.63 13.84 1.37
N ILE A 174 -12.86 13.16 0.53
CA ILE A 174 -11.42 12.94 0.76
C ILE A 174 -10.60 13.74 -0.21
N VAL A 175 -10.75 13.52 -1.53
CA VAL A 175 -9.88 14.15 -2.54
C VAL A 175 -10.03 15.67 -2.51
N ASN A 176 -11.25 16.19 -2.56
CA ASN A 176 -11.49 17.63 -2.59
C ASN A 176 -11.09 18.31 -1.28
N ARG A 177 -11.30 17.66 -0.13
CA ARG A 177 -10.85 18.21 1.17
C ARG A 177 -9.33 18.24 1.25
N ILE A 178 -8.67 17.13 0.93
CA ILE A 178 -7.21 17.07 0.90
C ILE A 178 -6.65 18.06 -0.12
N LYS A 179 -7.21 18.16 -1.33
CA LYS A 179 -6.74 19.12 -2.34
C LYS A 179 -7.04 20.57 -1.96
N LYS A 180 -8.04 20.85 -1.13
CA LYS A 180 -8.28 22.19 -0.59
C LYS A 180 -7.24 22.59 0.44
N GLU A 181 -6.85 21.66 1.32
CA GLU A 181 -5.87 21.92 2.39
C GLU A 181 -4.42 21.77 1.92
N CYS A 182 -4.19 20.82 1.00
CA CYS A 182 -2.90 20.36 0.49
C CYS A 182 -2.96 20.19 -1.06
N PRO A 183 -3.14 21.28 -1.83
CA PRO A 183 -3.38 21.21 -3.28
C PRO A 183 -2.26 20.54 -4.09
N HIS A 184 -1.02 20.64 -3.61
CA HIS A 184 0.18 20.16 -4.30
C HIS A 184 0.56 18.71 -3.96
N VAL A 185 -0.14 18.07 -3.02
CA VAL A 185 0.12 16.69 -2.61
C VAL A 185 -0.56 15.74 -3.60
N PRO A 186 0.19 14.86 -4.30
CA PRO A 186 -0.41 13.89 -5.20
C PRO A 186 -1.18 12.82 -4.42
N LEU A 187 -2.32 12.42 -4.97
CA LEU A 187 -3.17 11.36 -4.44
C LEU A 187 -3.10 10.14 -5.36
N VAL A 188 -2.86 8.98 -4.77
CA VAL A 188 -2.80 7.69 -5.46
C VAL A 188 -4.04 6.88 -5.07
N LEU A 189 -4.81 6.42 -6.05
CA LEU A 189 -5.87 5.45 -5.85
C LEU A 189 -5.43 4.07 -6.30
N TYR A 190 -5.51 3.09 -5.41
CA TYR A 190 -5.27 1.69 -5.74
C TYR A 190 -6.48 0.85 -5.36
N ILE A 191 -6.94 0.03 -6.31
CA ILE A 191 -7.98 -0.98 -6.13
C ILE A 191 -7.41 -2.25 -6.74
N ASN A 192 -7.39 -3.36 -6.00
CA ASN A 192 -6.95 -4.65 -6.56
C ASN A 192 -8.10 -5.29 -7.36
N GLY A 193 -7.79 -5.89 -8.52
CA GLY A 193 -8.79 -6.44 -9.44
C GLY A 193 -9.52 -5.34 -10.23
N ASN A 194 -8.82 -4.25 -10.57
CA ASN A 194 -9.46 -3.03 -11.09
C ASN A 194 -9.62 -2.98 -12.60
N GLY A 195 -9.26 -4.04 -13.33
CA GLY A 195 -9.33 -4.08 -14.79
C GLY A 195 -10.70 -3.70 -15.37
N GLY A 196 -11.81 -3.96 -14.66
CA GLY A 196 -13.15 -3.54 -15.09
C GLY A 196 -13.56 -2.11 -14.71
N LEU A 197 -12.71 -1.37 -14.01
CA LEU A 197 -13.06 -0.11 -13.33
C LEU A 197 -12.19 1.09 -13.73
N LEU A 198 -11.14 0.89 -14.54
CA LEU A 198 -10.13 1.90 -14.86
C LEU A 198 -10.71 3.25 -15.32
N GLU A 199 -11.68 3.23 -16.24
CA GLU A 199 -12.30 4.44 -16.78
C GLU A 199 -13.05 5.22 -15.68
N ARG A 200 -13.71 4.51 -14.77
CA ARG A 200 -14.45 5.10 -13.65
C ARG A 200 -13.52 5.63 -12.57
N MET A 201 -12.36 5.01 -12.38
CA MET A 201 -11.35 5.48 -11.43
C MET A 201 -10.88 6.89 -11.76
N LYS A 202 -10.87 7.31 -13.04
CA LYS A 202 -10.53 8.68 -13.44
C LYS A 202 -11.47 9.75 -12.89
N ASP A 203 -12.74 9.41 -12.68
CA ASP A 203 -13.75 10.37 -12.23
C ASP A 203 -13.51 10.88 -10.80
N THR A 204 -12.61 10.20 -10.06
CA THR A 204 -12.16 10.57 -8.72
C THR A 204 -11.24 11.78 -8.70
N ARG A 205 -10.62 12.12 -9.84
CA ARG A 205 -9.61 13.18 -9.97
C ARG A 205 -8.39 13.01 -9.07
N VAL A 206 -8.03 11.76 -8.76
CA VAL A 206 -6.70 11.45 -8.22
C VAL A 206 -5.61 11.68 -9.27
N ASP A 207 -4.39 11.92 -8.82
CA ASP A 207 -3.25 12.20 -9.70
C ASP A 207 -2.64 10.91 -10.27
N VAL A 208 -2.76 9.80 -9.55
CA VAL A 208 -2.20 8.50 -9.93
C VAL A 208 -3.21 7.37 -9.72
N ILE A 209 -3.33 6.47 -10.71
CA ILE A 209 -4.06 5.20 -10.57
C ILE A 209 -3.06 4.04 -10.48
N GLY A 210 -3.15 3.26 -9.40
CA GLY A 210 -2.41 2.02 -9.25
C GLY A 210 -3.07 0.90 -10.05
N LEU A 211 -2.31 0.26 -10.93
CA LEU A 211 -2.71 -0.90 -11.72
C LEU A 211 -2.22 -2.17 -11.03
N ASP A 212 -3.11 -3.16 -10.91
CA ASP A 212 -2.68 -4.52 -10.56
C ASP A 212 -2.14 -5.26 -11.79
N TRP A 213 -1.59 -6.46 -11.57
CA TRP A 213 -0.89 -7.23 -12.60
C TRP A 213 -1.82 -7.93 -13.59
N THR A 214 -3.14 -7.98 -13.32
CA THR A 214 -4.11 -8.59 -14.25
C THR A 214 -4.43 -7.68 -15.44
N VAL A 215 -4.09 -6.40 -15.33
CA VAL A 215 -4.19 -5.41 -16.41
C VAL A 215 -2.84 -5.34 -17.13
N ASP A 216 -2.79 -5.52 -18.44
CA ASP A 216 -1.54 -5.22 -19.16
C ASP A 216 -1.25 -3.71 -19.11
N MET A 217 0.01 -3.34 -18.87
CA MET A 217 0.39 -1.93 -18.71
C MET A 217 0.07 -1.08 -19.94
N ALA A 218 0.24 -1.60 -21.16
CA ALA A 218 -0.07 -0.86 -22.38
C ALA A 218 -1.59 -0.67 -22.55
N ASP A 219 -2.38 -1.70 -22.21
CA ASP A 219 -3.85 -1.59 -22.19
C ASP A 219 -4.32 -0.58 -21.13
N GLY A 220 -3.78 -0.67 -19.90
CA GLY A 220 -4.07 0.27 -18.83
C GLY A 220 -3.77 1.72 -19.23
N ARG A 221 -2.61 1.96 -19.86
CA ARG A 221 -2.26 3.28 -20.42
C ARG A 221 -3.23 3.73 -21.49
N LYS A 222 -3.57 2.88 -22.44
CA LYS A 222 -4.50 3.19 -23.52
C LYS A 222 -5.88 3.60 -22.97
N ARG A 223 -6.38 2.86 -22.00
CA ARG A 223 -7.71 3.05 -21.41
C ARG A 223 -7.78 4.28 -20.48
N LEU A 224 -6.72 4.52 -19.72
CA LEU A 224 -6.64 5.68 -18.84
C LEU A 224 -6.33 6.98 -19.60
N GLY A 225 -5.57 6.88 -20.70
CA GLY A 225 -5.07 8.00 -21.49
C GLY A 225 -3.89 8.72 -20.81
N ASN A 226 -3.41 9.80 -21.45
CA ASN A 226 -2.20 10.50 -21.02
C ASN A 226 -2.41 11.56 -19.93
N GLY A 227 -3.66 11.75 -19.48
CA GLY A 227 -4.03 12.78 -18.50
C GLY A 227 -3.88 12.34 -17.04
N ILE A 228 -3.51 11.10 -16.77
CA ILE A 228 -3.34 10.55 -15.42
C ILE A 228 -2.09 9.69 -15.33
N SER A 229 -1.36 9.82 -14.23
CA SER A 229 -0.19 8.99 -13.97
C SER A 229 -0.63 7.58 -13.54
N VAL A 230 0.23 6.59 -13.75
CA VAL A 230 -0.02 5.21 -13.33
C VAL A 230 1.06 4.71 -12.39
N GLN A 231 0.67 3.83 -11.46
CA GLN A 231 1.60 3.11 -10.59
C GLN A 231 1.48 1.61 -10.81
N GLY A 232 2.60 0.88 -10.82
CA GLY A 232 2.62 -0.57 -10.99
C GLY A 232 3.44 -1.02 -12.20
N ASN A 233 3.23 -2.23 -12.72
CA ASN A 233 2.30 -3.24 -12.22
C ASN A 233 2.85 -4.67 -12.29
N VAL A 234 4.16 -4.81 -12.09
CA VAL A 234 4.86 -6.11 -12.11
C VAL A 234 4.17 -7.11 -11.17
N ASP A 235 3.84 -8.31 -11.65
CA ASP A 235 3.28 -9.37 -10.80
C ASP A 235 4.30 -9.73 -9.70
N PRO A 236 3.94 -9.67 -8.40
CA PRO A 236 4.84 -10.07 -7.31
C PRO A 236 5.44 -11.47 -7.46
N ALA A 237 4.79 -12.37 -8.21
CA ALA A 237 5.31 -13.70 -8.50
C ALA A 237 6.65 -13.68 -9.26
N PHE A 238 6.93 -12.63 -10.06
CA PHE A 238 8.22 -12.50 -10.75
C PHE A 238 9.41 -12.35 -9.78
N LEU A 239 9.18 -11.94 -8.53
CA LEU A 239 10.24 -11.88 -7.52
C LEU A 239 10.73 -13.28 -7.09
N PHE A 240 10.10 -14.36 -7.56
CA PHE A 240 10.56 -15.74 -7.39
C PHE A 240 11.22 -16.31 -8.66
N SER A 241 11.23 -15.54 -9.75
CA SER A 241 11.89 -15.93 -10.99
C SER A 241 13.41 -15.71 -10.93
N PRO A 242 14.20 -16.33 -11.82
CA PRO A 242 15.60 -15.97 -11.98
C PRO A 242 15.77 -14.46 -12.27
N LEU A 243 16.80 -13.84 -11.72
CA LEU A 243 17.03 -12.39 -11.83
C LEU A 243 17.00 -11.83 -13.28
N PRO A 244 17.50 -12.54 -14.32
CA PRO A 244 17.34 -12.09 -15.69
C PRO A 244 15.87 -11.99 -16.14
N VAL A 245 15.03 -12.94 -15.75
CA VAL A 245 13.58 -12.95 -16.07
C VAL A 245 12.88 -11.79 -15.38
N LEU A 246 13.20 -11.52 -14.11
CA LEU A 246 12.71 -10.34 -13.40
C LEU A 246 13.15 -9.04 -14.08
N THR A 247 14.39 -8.97 -14.59
CA THR A 247 14.89 -7.81 -15.34
C THR A 247 14.07 -7.56 -16.59
N ASP A 248 13.81 -8.62 -17.37
CA ASP A 248 13.06 -8.51 -18.62
C ASP A 248 11.62 -8.06 -18.37
N GLU A 249 10.99 -8.56 -17.29
CA GLU A 249 9.65 -8.13 -16.92
C GLU A 249 9.61 -6.66 -16.48
N ILE A 250 10.56 -6.20 -15.66
CA ILE A 250 10.67 -4.79 -15.29
C ILE A 250 10.81 -3.90 -16.54
N ARG A 251 11.69 -4.28 -17.47
CA ARG A 251 11.91 -3.54 -18.72
C ARG A 251 10.66 -3.55 -19.60
N ARG A 252 9.96 -4.68 -19.70
CA ARG A 252 8.70 -4.80 -20.45
C ARG A 252 7.64 -3.84 -19.90
N VAL A 253 7.43 -3.84 -18.58
CA VAL A 253 6.46 -2.95 -17.91
C VAL A 253 6.84 -1.50 -18.10
N VAL A 254 8.10 -1.12 -17.88
CA VAL A 254 8.56 0.28 -18.06
C VAL A 254 8.43 0.73 -19.52
N LYS A 255 8.76 -0.14 -20.48
CA LYS A 255 8.57 0.13 -21.91
C LYS A 255 7.09 0.35 -22.25
N ALA A 256 6.21 -0.50 -21.74
CA ALA A 256 4.77 -0.40 -21.97
C ALA A 256 4.15 0.84 -21.28
N ALA A 257 4.69 1.24 -20.12
CA ALA A 257 4.22 2.41 -19.38
C ALA A 257 4.60 3.74 -20.04
N GLY A 258 5.69 3.77 -20.82
CA GLY A 258 6.24 4.98 -21.42
C GLY A 258 7.04 5.84 -20.45
N THR A 259 7.49 7.00 -20.93
CA THR A 259 8.48 7.86 -20.24
C THR A 259 7.89 8.93 -19.33
N LYS A 260 6.56 9.04 -19.26
CA LYS A 260 5.85 10.10 -18.54
C LYS A 260 4.83 9.52 -17.58
N GLY A 261 4.75 10.07 -16.36
CA GLY A 261 3.68 9.75 -15.40
C GLY A 261 3.62 8.26 -15.04
N HIS A 262 4.77 7.59 -14.90
CA HIS A 262 4.87 6.20 -14.45
C HIS A 262 5.63 6.14 -13.13
N ILE A 263 5.04 5.48 -12.14
CA ILE A 263 5.72 5.05 -10.91
C ILE A 263 5.81 3.54 -10.96
N LEU A 264 7.02 3.01 -11.13
CA LEU A 264 7.21 1.57 -11.15
C LEU A 264 6.94 0.99 -9.77
N ASN A 265 6.10 -0.02 -9.72
CA ASN A 265 5.75 -0.75 -8.50
C ASN A 265 5.33 -2.17 -8.90
N LEU A 266 5.10 -3.01 -7.90
CA LEU A 266 4.38 -4.25 -8.07
C LEU A 266 2.88 -3.99 -8.27
N GLY A 267 2.18 -4.96 -8.85
CA GLY A 267 0.72 -4.98 -8.95
C GLY A 267 0.03 -5.44 -7.66
N HIS A 268 0.79 -5.91 -6.65
CA HIS A 268 0.32 -6.17 -5.28
C HIS A 268 1.50 -6.05 -4.31
N GLY A 269 1.36 -6.53 -3.07
CA GLY A 269 2.40 -6.40 -2.07
C GLY A 269 3.41 -7.54 -2.15
N VAL A 270 4.64 -7.28 -1.72
CA VAL A 270 5.70 -8.30 -1.61
C VAL A 270 5.20 -9.51 -0.81
N LEU A 271 5.45 -10.71 -1.34
CA LEU A 271 5.03 -11.96 -0.71
C LEU A 271 6.02 -12.37 0.39
N GLN A 272 5.52 -13.04 1.43
CA GLN A 272 6.33 -13.34 2.62
C GLN A 272 7.60 -14.17 2.34
N LYS A 273 7.58 -15.02 1.32
CA LYS A 273 8.72 -15.89 0.98
C LYS A 273 9.64 -15.30 -0.09
N THR A 274 9.39 -14.06 -0.51
CA THR A 274 10.21 -13.40 -1.54
C THR A 274 11.66 -13.27 -1.05
N PRO A 275 12.66 -13.70 -1.84
CA PRO A 275 14.06 -13.48 -1.51
C PRO A 275 14.40 -11.98 -1.47
N GLU A 276 15.12 -11.52 -0.44
CA GLU A 276 15.57 -10.13 -0.35
C GLU A 276 16.48 -9.73 -1.52
N GLU A 277 17.25 -10.69 -2.07
CA GLU A 277 18.07 -10.50 -3.27
C GLU A 277 17.23 -10.06 -4.48
N ALA A 278 16.05 -10.66 -4.68
CA ALA A 278 15.17 -10.30 -5.78
C ALA A 278 14.60 -8.88 -5.62
N VAL A 279 14.35 -8.44 -4.37
CA VAL A 279 13.91 -7.08 -4.05
C VAL A 279 15.04 -6.08 -4.31
N ALA A 280 16.25 -6.38 -3.85
CA ALA A 280 17.45 -5.57 -4.13
C ALA A 280 17.65 -5.42 -5.65
N HIS A 281 17.61 -6.55 -6.37
CA HIS A 281 17.76 -6.59 -7.82
C HIS A 281 16.70 -5.75 -8.55
N PHE A 282 15.43 -5.79 -8.12
CA PHE A 282 14.39 -4.93 -8.68
C PHE A 282 14.73 -3.45 -8.59
N PHE A 283 15.21 -3.00 -7.42
CA PHE A 283 15.59 -1.60 -7.20
C PHE A 283 16.89 -1.21 -7.93
N ASP A 284 17.86 -2.12 -8.03
CA ASP A 284 19.08 -1.92 -8.79
C ASP A 284 18.79 -1.77 -10.29
N VAL A 285 17.99 -2.68 -10.85
CA VAL A 285 17.53 -2.58 -12.24
C VAL A 285 16.84 -1.25 -12.46
N THR A 286 15.88 -0.87 -11.60
CA THR A 286 15.16 0.39 -11.75
C THR A 286 16.09 1.60 -11.75
N ARG A 287 17.05 1.66 -10.82
CA ARG A 287 18.03 2.76 -10.74
C ARG A 287 18.97 2.79 -11.94
N SER A 288 19.20 1.65 -12.59
CA SER A 288 20.01 1.56 -13.82
C SER A 288 19.26 2.00 -15.08
N LEU A 289 17.92 1.98 -15.08
CA LEU A 289 17.13 2.41 -16.24
C LEU A 289 17.35 3.90 -16.52
N ARG A 290 17.36 4.25 -17.80
CA ARG A 290 17.27 5.63 -18.27
C ARG A 290 16.34 5.72 -19.48
N TYR A 291 15.46 6.71 -19.51
CA TYR A 291 14.49 6.84 -20.59
C TYR A 291 15.12 7.21 -21.94
N ASP A 292 16.24 7.92 -21.95
CA ASP A 292 16.97 8.32 -23.15
C ASP A 292 17.58 7.12 -23.91
N THR A 293 18.12 6.13 -23.20
CA THR A 293 18.82 4.98 -23.79
C THR A 293 17.89 3.78 -23.99
N HIS A 294 16.88 3.60 -23.14
CA HIS A 294 16.02 2.42 -23.15
C HIS A 294 15.02 2.39 -24.34
N PHE A 295 14.73 3.54 -24.96
CA PHE A 295 13.81 3.65 -26.09
C PHE A 295 14.50 3.88 -27.44
N GLN A 296 15.83 4.02 -27.48
CA GLN A 296 16.59 4.19 -28.74
C GLN A 296 16.73 2.89 -29.55
N GLY A 297 16.44 1.73 -28.97
CA GLY A 297 16.61 0.41 -29.62
C GLY A 297 15.51 -0.01 -30.61
N SER A 298 14.53 0.83 -30.96
CA SER A 298 13.40 0.43 -31.83
C SER A 298 13.29 1.18 -33.17
N VAL A 299 14.33 1.91 -33.61
CA VAL A 299 14.29 2.66 -34.89
C VAL A 299 15.11 1.98 -36.00
N ALA A 300 15.82 0.87 -35.72
CA ALA A 300 16.73 0.24 -36.68
C ALA A 300 16.32 -1.19 -37.05
N GLU A 301 15.12 -1.37 -37.59
CA GLU A 301 14.80 -2.55 -38.43
C GLU A 301 13.75 -2.12 -39.47
N GLY A 302 14.20 -1.32 -40.44
CA GLY A 302 13.45 -1.04 -41.64
C GLY A 302 13.35 -2.30 -42.48
N LEU A 303 12.13 -2.67 -42.88
CA LEU A 303 11.85 -3.73 -43.84
C LEU A 303 12.77 -3.57 -45.06
N GLN A 304 13.65 -4.55 -45.29
CA GLN A 304 14.19 -4.75 -46.62
C GLN A 304 13.12 -5.44 -47.47
N PRO A 305 12.76 -4.88 -48.65
CA PRO A 305 11.86 -5.56 -49.56
C PRO A 305 12.57 -6.82 -50.09
N VAL A 306 11.91 -7.95 -49.89
CA VAL A 306 12.30 -9.23 -50.50
C VAL A 306 12.12 -9.08 -52.01
N ALA A 307 13.22 -9.24 -52.76
CA ALA A 307 13.23 -9.35 -54.22
C ALA A 307 12.77 -10.74 -54.67
#